data_AF-A0A6V7TNU2-F1
#
_entry.id   AF-A0A6V7TNU2-F1
#
_cell.length_a   1.000
_cell.length_b   1.000
_cell.length_c   1.000
_cell.angle_alpha   90.00
_cell.angle_beta   90.00
_cell.angle_gamma   90.00
#
_symmetry.space_group_name_H-M   'P 1'
#
loop_
_entity.id
_entity.type
_entity.pdbx_description
1 polymer ?
#
loop_
_entity_poly.entity_id
_entity_poly.type
_entity_poly.pdbx_seq_one_letter_code
_entity_poly.pdbx_strand_id
1 'polypeptide(L)'
;MEAFEQGIRADELAIAIEDFNSKNNLKNQQEKEEEDNNLLLHRRLPKWHFHSSLFFTATLLTSIGYGNLVPISPFGRLFCICYAFLGIPLTLITIADVAKYLSDLILNIGNWLEKKFEGKKKKNERKEEENEIKNKNNSSPIIKINEENEGKKKGKMRRRKRKKRKRVVF
;
A
#
# COMPACT_ATOMS: atom_id res chain seq x y z
N MET A 1 -41.86 -77.95 -41.18
CA MET A 1 -40.74 -77.08 -40.75
C MET A 1 -41.39 -75.92 -40.05
N GLU A 2 -41.27 -75.94 -38.74
CA GLU A 2 -42.07 -75.15 -37.80
C GLU A 2 -41.89 -73.67 -38.04
N ALA A 3 -43.01 -72.96 -37.82
CA ALA A 3 -43.10 -71.52 -37.84
C ALA A 3 -41.99 -70.94 -36.97
N PHE A 4 -41.03 -70.32 -37.67
CA PHE A 4 -39.98 -69.50 -37.12
C PHE A 4 -40.59 -68.56 -36.06
N GLU A 5 -40.16 -68.75 -34.81
CA GLU A 5 -40.60 -68.00 -33.65
C GLU A 5 -40.75 -66.51 -33.98
N GLN A 6 -41.98 -66.01 -33.92
CA GLN A 6 -42.24 -64.59 -33.70
C GLN A 6 -41.93 -64.27 -32.24
N GLY A 7 -40.66 -64.34 -31.88
CA GLY A 7 -40.12 -63.83 -30.64
C GLY A 7 -39.06 -62.83 -31.02
N ILE A 8 -39.27 -61.54 -30.73
CA ILE A 8 -38.17 -60.58 -30.71
C ILE A 8 -37.14 -61.18 -29.75
N ARG A 9 -35.98 -61.59 -30.28
CA ARG A 9 -34.97 -62.27 -29.48
C ARG A 9 -34.54 -61.29 -28.36
N ALA A 10 -34.54 -61.76 -27.11
CA ALA A 10 -34.34 -60.92 -25.93
C ALA A 10 -32.97 -60.20 -25.91
N ASP A 11 -32.01 -60.74 -26.65
CA ASP A 11 -30.68 -60.16 -26.88
C ASP A 11 -30.74 -58.85 -27.69
N GLU A 12 -31.58 -58.77 -28.73
CA GLU A 12 -31.74 -57.54 -29.53
C GLU A 12 -32.38 -56.42 -28.71
N LEU A 13 -33.32 -56.76 -27.82
CA LEU A 13 -33.92 -55.79 -26.90
C LEU A 13 -32.92 -55.31 -25.84
N ALA A 14 -32.09 -56.21 -25.31
CA ALA A 14 -31.05 -55.85 -24.36
C ALA A 14 -30.04 -54.87 -24.98
N ILE A 15 -29.61 -55.15 -26.22
CA ILE A 15 -28.69 -54.28 -26.97
C ILE A 15 -29.33 -52.92 -27.27
N ALA A 16 -30.60 -52.89 -27.68
CA ALA A 16 -31.31 -51.64 -27.95
C ALA A 16 -31.51 -50.78 -26.68
N ILE A 17 -31.80 -51.42 -25.54
CA ILE A 17 -31.92 -50.75 -24.24
C ILE A 17 -30.56 -50.24 -23.76
N GLU A 18 -29.49 -51.01 -23.95
CA GLU A 18 -28.13 -50.61 -23.57
C GLU A 18 -27.64 -49.43 -24.43
N ASP A 19 -27.91 -49.45 -25.74
CA ASP A 19 -27.61 -48.34 -26.65
C ASP A 19 -28.46 -47.10 -26.32
N PHE A 20 -29.74 -47.26 -25.99
CA PHE A 20 -30.59 -46.16 -25.55
C PHE A 20 -30.14 -45.56 -24.21
N ASN A 21 -29.78 -46.41 -23.24
CA ASN A 21 -29.22 -45.98 -21.96
C ASN A 21 -27.87 -45.27 -22.14
N SER A 22 -27.01 -45.78 -23.04
CA SER A 22 -25.73 -45.16 -23.39
C SER A 22 -25.92 -43.78 -24.00
N LYS A 23 -26.83 -43.64 -24.98
CA LYS A 23 -27.18 -42.36 -25.61
C LYS A 23 -27.76 -41.34 -24.62
N ASN A 24 -28.60 -41.79 -23.69
CA ASN A 24 -29.15 -40.91 -22.64
C ASN A 24 -28.06 -40.46 -21.65
N ASN A 25 -27.16 -41.37 -21.25
CA ASN A 25 -26.05 -41.02 -20.37
C ASN A 25 -25.09 -40.00 -21.02
N LEU A 26 -24.83 -40.12 -22.33
CA LEU A 26 -23.99 -39.18 -23.08
C LEU A 26 -24.64 -37.79 -23.19
N LYS A 27 -25.95 -37.71 -23.45
CA LYS A 27 -26.68 -36.43 -23.46
C LYS A 27 -26.65 -35.73 -22.10
N ASN A 28 -26.91 -36.48 -21.03
CA ASN A 28 -26.87 -35.96 -19.66
C ASN A 28 -25.46 -35.50 -19.27
N GLN A 29 -24.41 -36.16 -19.78
CA GLN A 29 -23.03 -35.73 -19.58
C GLN A 29 -22.73 -34.44 -20.33
N GLN A 30 -23.17 -34.31 -21.58
CA GLN A 30 -22.97 -33.10 -22.39
C GLN A 30 -23.70 -31.88 -21.84
N GLU A 31 -24.97 -32.04 -21.43
CA GLU A 31 -25.75 -30.94 -20.83
C GLU A 31 -25.12 -30.46 -19.53
N LYS A 32 -24.60 -31.38 -18.71
CA LYS A 32 -23.95 -31.05 -17.44
C LYS A 32 -22.60 -30.35 -17.65
N GLU A 33 -21.83 -30.78 -18.64
CA GLU A 33 -20.54 -30.16 -18.96
C GLU A 33 -20.74 -28.76 -19.56
N GLU A 34 -21.79 -28.53 -20.34
CA GLU A 34 -22.15 -27.22 -20.87
C GLU A 34 -22.68 -26.28 -19.77
N GLU A 35 -23.46 -26.80 -18.81
CA GLU A 35 -23.94 -26.03 -17.64
C GLU A 35 -22.79 -25.64 -16.70
N ASP A 36 -21.86 -26.56 -16.40
CA ASP A 36 -20.65 -26.29 -15.61
C ASP A 36 -19.76 -25.25 -16.31
N ASN A 37 -19.56 -25.38 -17.62
CA ASN A 37 -18.79 -24.39 -18.39
C ASN A 37 -19.44 -23.01 -18.36
N ASN A 38 -20.76 -22.91 -18.48
CA ASN A 38 -21.49 -21.64 -18.39
C ASN A 38 -21.45 -21.04 -16.98
N LEU A 39 -21.51 -21.88 -15.93
CA LEU A 39 -21.36 -21.46 -14.54
C LEU A 39 -19.94 -20.94 -14.25
N LEU A 40 -18.93 -21.63 -14.77
CA LEU A 40 -17.54 -21.21 -14.68
C LEU A 40 -17.31 -19.93 -15.47
N LEU A 41 -17.91 -19.76 -16.65
CA LEU A 41 -17.85 -18.52 -17.44
C LEU A 41 -18.48 -17.37 -16.66
N HIS A 42 -19.66 -17.56 -16.08
CA HIS A 42 -20.34 -16.51 -15.32
C HIS A 42 -19.57 -16.11 -14.05
N ARG A 43 -18.84 -17.05 -13.44
CA ARG A 43 -17.98 -16.80 -12.28
C ARG A 43 -16.63 -16.16 -12.64
N ARG A 44 -16.15 -16.36 -13.87
CA ARG A 44 -14.89 -15.81 -14.41
C ARG A 44 -15.07 -14.42 -15.04
N LEU A 45 -16.30 -14.03 -15.38
CA LEU A 45 -16.55 -12.70 -15.92
C LEU A 45 -16.23 -11.62 -14.88
N PRO A 46 -15.39 -10.63 -15.23
CA PRO A 46 -15.03 -9.56 -14.32
C PRO A 46 -16.28 -8.75 -13.94
N LYS A 47 -16.70 -8.87 -12.68
CA LYS A 47 -17.79 -8.06 -12.13
C LYS A 47 -17.29 -6.64 -11.86
N TRP A 48 -17.89 -5.67 -12.56
CA TRP A 48 -17.55 -4.26 -12.39
C TRP A 48 -18.18 -3.72 -11.09
N HIS A 49 -17.43 -3.80 -10.00
CA HIS A 49 -17.74 -3.11 -8.75
C HIS A 49 -17.08 -1.72 -8.72
N PHE A 50 -17.59 -0.82 -7.86
CA PHE A 50 -17.05 0.54 -7.74
C PHE A 50 -15.55 0.56 -7.45
N HIS A 51 -15.08 -0.24 -6.49
CA HIS A 51 -13.66 -0.32 -6.14
C HIS A 51 -12.80 -0.87 -7.29
N SER A 52 -13.27 -1.91 -7.98
CA SER A 52 -12.57 -2.49 -9.14
C SER A 52 -12.48 -1.51 -10.31
N SER A 53 -13.52 -0.70 -10.50
CA SER A 53 -13.54 0.36 -11.53
C SER A 53 -12.58 1.49 -11.17
N LEU A 54 -12.57 1.93 -9.90
CA LEU A 54 -11.63 2.94 -9.42
C LEU A 54 -10.19 2.45 -9.54
N PHE A 55 -9.91 1.20 -9.15
CA PHE A 55 -8.61 0.57 -9.31
C PHE A 55 -8.19 0.47 -10.78
N PHE A 56 -9.10 0.08 -11.67
CA PHE A 56 -8.86 0.11 -13.12
C PHE A 56 -8.51 1.51 -13.61
N THR A 57 -9.30 2.53 -13.26
CA THR A 57 -9.01 3.91 -13.69
C THR A 57 -7.70 4.45 -13.11
N ALA A 58 -7.37 4.12 -11.87
CA ALA A 58 -6.11 4.52 -11.24
C ALA A 58 -4.91 3.83 -11.89
N THR A 59 -4.99 2.53 -12.18
CA THR A 59 -3.90 1.77 -12.83
C THR A 59 -3.75 2.11 -14.32
N LEU A 60 -4.84 2.49 -14.99
CA LEU A 60 -4.82 3.07 -16.33
C LEU A 60 -4.08 4.40 -16.33
N LEU A 61 -4.39 5.25 -15.35
CA LEU A 61 -3.84 6.58 -15.20
C LEU A 61 -2.35 6.58 -14.83
N THR A 62 -1.94 5.64 -13.98
CA THR A 62 -0.53 5.44 -13.59
C THR A 62 0.25 4.62 -14.61
N SER A 63 -0.35 4.26 -15.75
CA SER A 63 0.25 3.42 -16.81
C SER A 63 0.71 2.03 -16.36
N ILE A 64 0.24 1.52 -15.21
CA ILE A 64 0.51 0.15 -14.74
C ILE A 64 -0.25 -0.85 -15.62
N GLY A 65 -1.55 -0.58 -15.86
CA GLY A 65 -2.38 -1.28 -16.84
C GLY A 65 -2.32 -2.81 -16.82
N TYR A 66 -2.78 -3.46 -15.75
CA TYR A 66 -2.76 -4.94 -15.63
C TYR A 66 -3.50 -5.71 -16.73
N GLY A 67 -4.42 -5.07 -17.47
CA GLY A 67 -5.14 -5.70 -18.60
C GLY A 67 -6.22 -6.72 -18.23
N ASN A 68 -6.39 -7.05 -16.95
CA ASN A 68 -7.41 -8.01 -16.46
C ASN A 68 -8.85 -7.45 -16.49
N LEU A 69 -8.98 -6.11 -16.47
CA LEU A 69 -10.26 -5.40 -16.48
C LEU A 69 -10.18 -4.39 -17.61
N VAL A 70 -10.91 -4.60 -18.70
CA VAL A 70 -10.91 -3.69 -19.87
C VAL A 70 -12.35 -3.57 -20.37
N PRO A 71 -12.83 -2.35 -20.70
CA PRO A 71 -14.15 -2.20 -21.30
C PRO A 71 -14.22 -2.93 -22.64
N ILE A 72 -15.19 -3.83 -22.76
CA ILE A 72 -15.44 -4.60 -23.99
C ILE A 72 -16.10 -3.70 -25.05
N SER A 73 -16.86 -2.68 -24.62
CA SER A 73 -17.56 -1.74 -25.49
C SER A 73 -16.61 -0.80 -26.26
N PRO A 74 -16.85 -0.56 -27.57
CA PRO A 74 -16.02 0.31 -28.39
C PRO A 74 -16.02 1.77 -27.91
N PHE A 75 -17.16 2.28 -27.43
CA PHE A 75 -17.25 3.64 -26.89
C PHE A 75 -16.47 3.79 -25.57
N GLY A 76 -16.52 2.77 -24.71
CA GLY A 76 -15.76 2.73 -23.46
C GLY A 76 -14.24 2.74 -23.71
N ARG A 77 -13.77 2.05 -24.75
CA ARG A 77 -12.35 2.08 -25.16
C ARG A 77 -11.91 3.46 -25.63
N LEU A 78 -12.73 4.13 -26.44
CA LEU A 78 -12.44 5.50 -26.91
C LEU A 78 -12.35 6.48 -25.74
N PHE A 79 -13.30 6.40 -24.80
CA PHE A 79 -13.26 7.18 -23.57
C PHE A 79 -11.99 6.91 -22.75
N CYS A 80 -11.60 5.65 -22.57
CA CYS A 80 -10.37 5.29 -21.86
C CYS A 80 -9.11 5.89 -22.51
N ILE A 81 -9.04 5.93 -23.85
CA ILE A 81 -7.92 6.55 -24.57
C ILE A 81 -7.87 8.05 -24.30
N CYS A 82 -8.99 8.76 -24.48
CA CYS A 82 -9.06 10.20 -24.21
C CYS A 82 -8.74 10.53 -22.74
N TYR A 83 -9.25 9.71 -21.82
CA TYR A 83 -8.98 9.82 -20.39
C TYR A 83 -7.49 9.62 -20.07
N ALA A 84 -6.82 8.65 -20.69
CA ALA A 84 -5.39 8.43 -20.49
C ALA A 84 -4.56 9.62 -21.00
N PHE A 85 -4.88 10.17 -22.17
CA PHE A 85 -4.17 11.32 -22.75
C PHE A 85 -4.20 12.56 -21.85
N LEU A 86 -5.35 12.89 -21.27
CA LEU A 86 -5.48 14.02 -20.35
C LEU A 86 -5.01 13.67 -18.93
N GLY A 87 -5.22 12.43 -18.54
CA GLY A 87 -4.98 11.97 -17.18
C GLY A 87 -3.50 11.81 -16.85
N ILE A 88 -2.69 11.23 -17.74
CA ILE A 88 -1.25 11.02 -17.50
C ILE A 88 -0.54 12.33 -17.14
N PRO A 89 -0.63 13.42 -17.93
CA PRO A 89 0.03 14.68 -17.57
C PRO A 89 -0.54 15.28 -16.28
N LEU A 90 -1.86 15.17 -16.05
CA LEU A 90 -2.51 15.64 -14.82
C LEU A 90 -2.04 14.87 -13.58
N THR A 91 -1.74 13.58 -13.74
CA THR A 91 -1.26 12.71 -12.66
C THR A 91 0.19 13.02 -12.32
N LEU A 92 1.00 13.34 -13.33
CA LEU A 92 2.39 13.75 -13.10
C LEU A 92 2.46 15.07 -12.34
N ILE A 93 1.65 16.08 -12.70
CA ILE A 93 1.65 17.36 -11.96
C ILE A 93 1.12 17.18 -10.54
N THR A 94 0.04 16.42 -10.34
CA THR A 94 -0.51 16.17 -9.00
C THR A 94 0.45 15.40 -8.12
N ILE A 95 1.14 14.38 -8.64
CA ILE A 95 2.18 13.66 -7.89
C ILE A 95 3.32 14.60 -7.51
N ALA A 96 3.77 15.48 -8.41
CA ALA A 96 4.84 16.43 -8.12
C ALA A 96 4.45 17.40 -6.99
N ASP A 97 3.21 17.89 -6.99
CA ASP A 97 2.73 18.79 -5.94
C ASP A 97 2.51 18.06 -4.62
N VAL A 98 1.93 16.85 -4.65
CA VAL A 98 1.82 15.99 -3.46
C VAL A 98 3.19 15.68 -2.87
N ALA A 99 4.20 15.42 -3.71
CA ALA A 99 5.57 15.18 -3.26
C ALA A 99 6.20 16.41 -2.59
N LYS A 100 5.93 17.63 -3.10
CA LYS A 100 6.36 18.88 -2.45
C LYS A 100 5.67 19.08 -1.10
N TYR A 101 4.35 18.94 -1.05
CA TYR A 101 3.60 19.03 0.21
C TYR A 101 4.07 18.01 1.24
N LEU A 102 4.36 16.78 0.80
CA LEU A 102 4.89 15.73 1.67
C LEU A 102 6.30 16.09 2.16
N SER A 103 7.15 16.64 1.30
CA SER A 103 8.49 17.09 1.66
C SER A 103 8.44 18.22 2.69
N ASP A 104 7.58 19.22 2.49
CA ASP A 104 7.35 20.31 3.45
C ASP A 104 6.79 19.78 4.77
N LEU A 105 5.88 18.80 4.73
CA LEU A 105 5.36 18.14 5.92
C LEU A 105 6.48 17.43 6.69
N ILE A 106 7.35 16.68 6.01
CA ILE A 106 8.48 15.98 6.62
C ILE A 106 9.45 16.98 7.25
N LEU A 107 9.79 18.08 6.57
CA LEU A 107 10.68 19.12 7.10
C LEU A 107 10.05 19.83 8.28
N ASN A 108 8.76 20.16 8.21
CA ASN A 108 8.02 20.79 9.29
C ASN A 108 7.96 19.89 10.53
N ILE A 109 7.71 18.60 10.35
CA ILE A 109 7.73 17.61 11.43
C ILE A 109 9.14 17.47 12.00
N GLY A 110 10.17 17.37 11.16
CA GLY A 110 11.57 17.29 11.59
C GLY A 110 11.99 18.48 12.44
N ASN A 111 11.71 19.69 11.96
CA ASN A 111 12.02 20.93 12.68
C ASN A 111 11.20 21.07 13.99
N TRP A 112 9.94 20.64 13.99
CA TRP A 112 9.11 20.60 15.19
C TRP A 112 9.66 19.61 16.23
N LEU A 113 10.08 18.42 15.77
CA LEU A 113 10.71 17.41 16.62
C LEU A 113 12.00 17.96 17.23
N GLU A 114 12.89 18.54 16.43
CA GLU A 114 14.16 19.09 16.92
C GLU A 114 13.93 20.17 17.99
N LYS A 115 13.01 21.11 17.76
CA LYS A 115 12.64 22.13 18.75
C LYS A 115 12.08 21.53 20.04
N LYS A 116 11.29 20.45 19.94
CA LYS A 116 10.73 19.73 21.09
C LYS A 116 11.84 19.05 21.91
N PHE A 117 12.87 18.52 21.26
CA PHE A 117 14.04 17.94 21.93
C PHE A 117 14.96 19.01 22.54
N GLU A 118 15.22 20.12 21.85
CA GLU A 118 16.03 21.22 22.39
C GLU A 118 15.39 21.91 23.60
N GLY A 119 14.06 22.06 23.58
CA GLY A 119 13.29 22.61 24.71
C GLY A 119 13.44 21.77 25.98
N LYS A 120 13.48 20.44 25.86
CA LYS A 120 13.77 19.54 26.98
C LYS A 120 15.20 19.68 27.48
N LYS A 121 16.17 19.82 26.57
CA LYS A 121 17.59 19.93 26.92
C LYS A 121 17.91 21.20 27.73
N LYS A 122 17.42 22.37 27.30
CA LYS A 122 17.61 23.64 28.05
C LYS A 122 16.99 23.61 29.44
N LYS A 123 15.88 22.90 29.60
CA LYS A 123 15.18 22.77 30.90
C LYS A 123 15.98 21.89 31.87
N ASN A 124 16.67 20.86 31.37
CA ASN A 124 17.57 20.04 32.18
C ASN A 124 18.86 20.78 32.55
N GLU A 125 19.46 21.53 31.62
CA GLU A 125 20.67 22.33 31.90
C GLU A 125 20.42 23.43 32.95
N ARG A 126 19.26 24.11 32.93
CA ARG A 126 18.88 25.07 33.99
C ARG A 126 18.64 24.41 35.34
N LYS A 127 18.07 23.21 35.37
CA LYS A 127 17.87 22.46 36.62
C LYS A 127 19.20 22.01 37.22
N GLU A 128 20.18 21.64 36.39
CA GLU A 128 21.55 21.34 36.83
C GLU A 128 22.24 22.57 37.42
N GLU A 129 22.19 23.72 36.76
CA GLU A 129 22.80 24.97 37.27
C GLU A 129 22.15 25.43 38.59
N GLU A 130 20.82 25.31 38.73
CA GLU A 130 20.11 25.64 39.96
C GLU A 130 20.45 24.68 41.12
N ASN A 131 20.63 23.40 40.82
CA ASN A 131 21.05 22.39 41.80
C ASN A 131 22.53 22.58 42.21
N GLU A 132 23.41 22.94 41.28
CA GLU A 132 24.81 23.27 41.58
C GLU A 132 24.93 24.51 42.49
N ILE A 133 24.13 25.56 42.23
CA ILE A 133 24.11 26.77 43.08
C ILE A 133 23.60 26.44 44.48
N LYS A 134 22.52 25.64 44.59
CA LYS A 134 22.01 25.18 45.90
C LYS A 134 23.04 24.34 46.65
N ASN A 135 23.80 23.50 45.95
CA ASN A 135 24.86 22.68 46.56
C ASN A 135 26.07 23.52 47.04
N LYS A 136 26.47 24.54 46.27
CA LYS A 136 27.54 25.49 46.64
C LYS A 136 27.21 26.32 47.87
N ASN A 137 25.94 26.70 48.03
CA ASN A 137 25.49 27.50 49.16
C ASN A 137 25.44 26.69 50.47
N ASN A 138 25.27 25.37 50.36
CA ASN A 138 25.26 24.45 51.50
C ASN A 138 26.65 23.89 51.85
N SER A 139 27.70 24.23 51.10
CA SER A 139 29.07 23.74 51.33
C SER A 139 29.93 24.76 52.08
N SER A 140 30.60 24.30 53.14
CA SER A 140 31.44 25.09 54.05
C SER A 140 32.57 25.89 53.35
N PRO A 141 33.09 26.98 53.97
CA PRO A 141 33.80 28.07 53.28
C PRO A 141 35.07 27.69 52.51
N ILE A 142 35.75 26.60 52.87
CA ILE A 142 37.09 26.26 52.37
C ILE A 142 37.09 25.83 50.89
N ILE A 143 35.96 25.34 50.35
CA ILE A 143 35.89 24.80 48.97
C ILE A 143 35.79 25.90 47.90
N LYS A 144 35.30 27.10 48.25
CA LYS A 144 34.98 28.18 47.30
C LYS A 144 36.18 28.74 46.54
N ILE A 145 37.38 28.69 47.12
CA ILE A 145 38.61 29.24 46.53
C ILE A 145 39.10 28.37 45.36
N ASN A 146 38.92 27.05 45.42
CA ASN A 146 39.38 26.15 44.36
C ASN A 146 38.42 26.07 43.16
N GLU A 147 37.11 26.26 43.37
CA GLU A 147 36.11 26.14 42.31
C GLU A 147 36.06 27.36 41.36
N GLU A 148 36.46 28.55 41.80
CA GLU A 148 36.48 29.74 40.95
C GLU A 148 37.50 29.62 39.80
N ASN A 149 38.60 28.91 40.06
CA ASN A 149 39.67 28.70 39.10
C ASN A 149 39.31 27.64 38.03
N GLU A 150 38.47 26.67 38.37
CA GLU A 150 37.95 25.63 37.46
C GLU A 150 36.81 26.17 36.54
N GLY A 151 35.89 26.96 37.09
CA GLY A 151 34.73 27.50 36.35
C GLY A 151 35.10 28.42 35.19
N LYS A 152 36.17 29.21 35.34
CA LYS A 152 36.69 30.10 34.29
C LYS A 152 37.25 29.31 33.08
N LYS A 153 37.75 28.07 33.28
CA LYS A 153 38.24 27.20 32.19
C LYS A 153 37.08 26.60 31.39
N LYS A 154 36.03 26.11 32.05
CA LYS A 154 34.87 25.48 31.39
C LYS A 154 34.04 26.48 30.57
N GLY A 155 33.91 27.72 31.04
CA GLY A 155 33.21 28.80 30.32
C GLY A 155 33.86 29.18 28.98
N LYS A 156 35.20 29.15 28.89
CA LYS A 156 35.92 29.42 27.63
C LYS A 156 35.70 28.32 26.58
N MET A 157 35.54 27.07 26.99
CA MET A 157 35.36 25.95 26.05
C MET A 157 33.95 25.90 25.44
N ARG A 158 32.92 26.26 26.21
CA ARG A 158 31.53 26.34 25.74
C ARG A 158 31.33 27.41 24.64
N ARG A 159 32.03 28.54 24.71
CA ARG A 159 31.99 29.60 23.66
C ARG A 159 32.59 29.15 22.33
N ARG A 160 33.59 28.24 22.34
CA ARG A 160 34.18 27.69 21.11
C ARG A 160 33.26 26.72 20.38
N LYS A 161 32.45 25.91 21.09
CA LYS A 161 31.51 24.97 20.46
C LYS A 161 30.34 25.66 19.73
N ARG A 162 29.86 26.81 20.24
CA ARG A 162 28.83 27.63 19.57
C ARG A 162 29.31 28.26 18.25
N LYS A 163 30.59 28.64 18.15
CA LYS A 163 31.15 29.23 16.92
C LYS A 163 31.41 28.20 15.81
N LYS A 164 31.65 26.92 16.14
CA LYS A 164 31.86 25.87 15.12
C LYS A 164 30.57 25.46 14.41
N ARG A 165 29.42 25.40 15.10
CA ARG A 165 28.13 25.00 14.48
C ARG A 165 27.58 26.03 13.48
N LYS A 166 27.91 27.31 13.61
CA LYS A 166 27.49 28.35 12.66
C LYS A 166 28.28 28.37 11.34
N ARG A 167 29.34 27.57 11.21
CA ARG A 167 30.24 27.58 10.05
C ARG A 167 30.05 26.41 9.09
N VAL A 168 29.06 25.53 9.35
CA VAL A 168 28.77 24.30 8.57
C VAL A 168 27.43 24.42 7.83
N VAL A 169 26.88 25.63 7.74
CA VAL A 169 25.68 25.94 6.94
C VAL A 169 26.13 26.90 5.84
N PHE A 170 26.80 26.35 4.82
CA PHE A 170 27.02 26.90 3.49
C PHE A 170 27.19 25.73 2.53
#